data_AF-A0A352JZ35-F1
#
_entry.id   AF-A0A352JZ35-F1
#
_cell.length_a   1.000
_cell.length_b   1.000
_cell.length_c   1.000
_cell.angle_alpha   90.00
_cell.angle_beta   90.00
_cell.angle_gamma   90.00
#
_symmetry.space_group_name_H-M   'P 1'
#
loop_
_entity.id
_entity.type
_entity.pdbx_description
1 polymer ?
#
loop_
_entity_poly.entity_id
_entity_poly.type
_entity_poly.pdbx_seq_one_letter_code
_entity_poly.pdbx_strand_id
1 'polypeptide(L)'
;MENGSVIKPLLNCFTWPIRALFNRLTSGSFKASGSTPSSNSSEQNRSYRPRTTVREVSWAQAQDALQSIRTQVFIEEQGIDPADEWDPADRDAIHLLAERDGTAVGCARILDRQKIGRMAVLPSVRHKNIGSKLLRAAIQIIQDAGQTPTLGAQITAMGFYANHGFLPEGPVFDDAGIPHRTMTLTGDTSKTLMPLDAESLRFDTPTLLVAIEPHRNEGDMRINLLRLSDDEASWLTPRLCCYAATHGADTLILEIPEGEVRFPLEPPEQM
;
A
#
# COMPACT_ATOMS: atom_id res chain seq x y z
N MET A 1 -26.49 2.57 30.94
CA MET A 1 -27.53 1.68 30.40
C MET A 1 -27.75 2.11 28.96
N GLU A 2 -26.96 1.55 28.05
CA GLU A 2 -27.21 0.28 27.33
C GLU A 2 -28.21 0.44 26.17
N ASN A 3 -27.63 0.34 24.96
CA ASN A 3 -28.06 -0.43 23.80
C ASN A 3 -29.50 -0.35 23.29
N GLY A 4 -29.60 0.03 22.01
CA GLY A 4 -30.24 -0.88 21.05
C GLY A 4 -31.39 -0.32 20.22
N SER A 5 -31.06 -0.06 18.95
CA SER A 5 -31.66 -0.77 17.81
C SER A 5 -32.74 -0.06 16.98
N VAL A 6 -32.59 -0.33 15.67
CA VAL A 6 -33.58 -0.36 14.57
C VAL A 6 -33.89 0.94 13.81
N ILE A 7 -33.07 1.18 12.78
CA ILE A 7 -33.47 1.26 11.36
C ILE A 7 -34.85 1.88 11.05
N LYS A 8 -34.81 3.10 10.47
CA LYS A 8 -35.83 3.80 9.64
C LYS A 8 -37.10 4.30 10.36
N PRO A 9 -37.68 5.47 10.00
CA PRO A 9 -37.80 5.96 8.62
C PRO A 9 -37.69 7.49 8.47
N LEU A 10 -36.65 8.03 7.83
CA LEU A 10 -36.73 9.41 7.31
C LEU A 10 -36.11 9.50 5.92
N LEU A 11 -37.03 9.46 4.96
CA LEU A 11 -36.89 9.99 3.62
C LEU A 11 -36.49 11.46 3.66
N ASN A 12 -35.70 11.82 2.65
CA ASN A 12 -35.55 13.15 2.06
C ASN A 12 -34.83 14.21 2.90
N CYS A 13 -33.57 14.48 2.57
CA CYS A 13 -33.27 15.54 1.60
C CYS A 13 -31.77 15.65 1.33
N PHE A 14 -31.47 16.18 0.14
CA PHE A 14 -30.21 16.72 -0.36
C PHE A 14 -29.31 15.85 -1.25
N THR A 15 -29.09 16.48 -2.40
CA THR A 15 -28.53 16.06 -3.67
C THR A 15 -27.02 16.31 -3.72
N TRP A 16 -26.28 15.26 -4.08
CA TRP A 16 -25.00 15.16 -4.82
C TRP A 16 -24.10 16.39 -5.12
N PRO A 17 -22.76 16.19 -5.21
CA PRO A 17 -22.18 15.34 -6.28
C PRO A 17 -20.98 14.43 -5.90
N ILE A 18 -21.17 13.12 -6.07
CA ILE A 18 -20.17 12.16 -6.56
C ILE A 18 -20.42 12.06 -8.06
N ARG A 19 -19.90 12.98 -8.85
CA ARG A 19 -20.03 12.89 -10.32
C ARG A 19 -18.78 13.32 -11.06
N ALA A 20 -17.63 12.81 -10.61
CA ALA A 20 -16.36 13.01 -11.29
C ALA A 20 -15.70 11.73 -11.85
N LEU A 21 -16.18 10.51 -11.56
CA LEU A 21 -15.44 9.31 -12.00
C LEU A 21 -16.19 8.31 -12.90
N PHE A 22 -17.51 8.42 -13.12
CA PHE A 22 -18.25 7.34 -13.80
C PHE A 22 -18.87 7.65 -15.18
N ASN A 23 -18.79 8.87 -15.71
CA ASN A 23 -19.44 9.22 -16.99
C ASN A 23 -18.50 9.43 -18.19
N ARG A 24 -17.32 8.77 -18.21
CA ARG A 24 -16.42 8.79 -19.38
C ARG A 24 -16.23 7.45 -20.09
N LEU A 25 -16.98 6.42 -19.72
CA LEU A 25 -16.75 5.07 -20.26
C LEU A 25 -17.91 4.40 -20.99
N THR A 26 -19.12 4.95 -21.03
CA THR A 26 -20.18 4.31 -21.83
C THR A 26 -21.11 5.33 -22.46
N SER A 27 -21.34 5.15 -23.76
CA SER A 27 -22.33 5.80 -24.63
C SER A 27 -22.01 7.21 -25.16
N GLY A 28 -21.58 7.22 -26.43
CA GLY A 28 -21.47 8.40 -27.27
C GLY A 28 -21.32 8.01 -28.74
N SER A 29 -22.28 7.22 -29.26
CA SER A 29 -22.47 7.06 -30.70
C SER A 29 -23.01 8.37 -31.26
N PHE A 30 -22.31 8.98 -32.22
CA PHE A 30 -22.85 10.06 -33.03
C PHE A 30 -22.54 9.85 -34.52
N LYS A 31 -23.58 10.07 -35.32
CA LYS A 31 -23.71 9.79 -36.75
C LYS A 31 -22.80 10.63 -37.64
N ALA A 32 -22.55 10.07 -38.82
CA ALA A 32 -21.77 10.60 -39.94
C ALA A 32 -22.29 11.93 -40.50
N SER A 33 -21.36 12.81 -40.87
CA SER A 33 -21.47 13.66 -42.06
C SER A 33 -20.07 13.86 -42.64
N GLY A 34 -19.95 13.70 -43.96
CA GLY A 34 -18.66 13.59 -44.64
C GLY A 34 -18.08 14.94 -45.09
N SER A 35 -16.75 14.98 -45.13
CA SER A 35 -15.97 15.66 -46.16
C SER A 35 -14.52 15.11 -46.14
N THR A 36 -13.99 14.78 -47.31
CA THR A 36 -12.65 14.20 -47.56
C THR A 36 -11.69 15.31 -48.03
N PRO A 37 -10.37 15.04 -48.15
CA PRO A 37 -9.37 15.07 -47.10
C PRO A 37 -8.39 16.25 -47.27
N SER A 38 -7.68 16.63 -46.20
CA SER A 38 -6.38 17.29 -46.36
C SER A 38 -5.38 16.72 -45.35
N SER A 39 -4.22 16.38 -45.91
CA SER A 39 -3.05 15.77 -45.31
C SER A 39 -2.41 16.65 -44.23
N ASN A 40 -2.06 16.06 -43.08
CA ASN A 40 -0.68 16.01 -42.57
C ASN A 40 -0.60 15.49 -41.11
N SER A 41 0.21 14.44 -40.95
CA SER A 41 1.12 14.19 -39.82
C SER A 41 0.67 14.47 -38.38
N SER A 42 0.24 13.43 -37.66
CA SER A 42 0.57 13.22 -36.23
C SER A 42 0.01 11.89 -35.69
N GLU A 43 0.48 10.75 -36.17
CA GLU A 43 0.29 9.45 -35.51
C GLU A 43 1.44 9.17 -34.53
N GLN A 44 1.63 10.02 -33.52
CA GLN A 44 2.61 9.76 -32.45
C GLN A 44 2.11 10.34 -31.12
N ASN A 45 1.10 9.73 -30.50
CA ASN A 45 0.99 9.75 -29.03
C ASN A 45 0.08 8.61 -28.53
N ARG A 46 0.53 7.36 -28.68
CA ARG A 46 -0.09 6.24 -27.99
C ARG A 46 0.48 6.22 -26.58
N SER A 47 -0.36 6.54 -25.58
CA SER A 47 -0.01 6.64 -24.16
C SER A 47 0.85 5.46 -23.68
N TYR A 48 2.15 5.68 -23.47
CA TYR A 48 3.04 4.67 -22.91
C TYR A 48 2.62 4.37 -21.47
N ARG A 49 2.31 3.09 -21.19
CA ARG A 49 2.05 2.60 -19.83
C ARG A 49 3.26 1.77 -19.41
N PRO A 50 4.15 2.29 -18.55
CA PRO A 50 5.29 1.52 -18.08
C PRO A 50 4.83 0.25 -17.39
N ARG A 51 5.37 -0.89 -17.80
CA ARG A 51 4.94 -2.21 -17.30
C ARG A 51 5.85 -2.63 -16.16
N THR A 52 5.30 -2.64 -14.96
CA THR A 52 6.00 -3.21 -13.79
C THR A 52 5.59 -4.66 -13.58
N THR A 53 6.56 -5.56 -13.62
CA THR A 53 6.43 -7.00 -13.35
C THR A 53 7.24 -7.36 -12.11
N VAL A 54 6.74 -8.32 -11.32
CA VAL A 54 7.46 -8.92 -10.21
C VAL A 54 7.63 -10.40 -10.52
N ARG A 55 8.83 -10.93 -10.27
CA ARG A 55 9.11 -12.36 -10.40
C ARG A 55 9.92 -12.87 -9.21
N GLU A 56 9.73 -14.14 -8.91
CA GLU A 56 10.61 -14.90 -8.02
C GLU A 56 11.93 -15.18 -8.73
N VAL A 57 13.04 -15.04 -8.01
CA VAL A 57 14.40 -15.31 -8.47
C VAL A 57 15.19 -15.96 -7.34
N SER A 58 16.14 -16.83 -7.66
CA SER A 58 17.15 -17.24 -6.69
C SER A 58 18.24 -16.16 -6.58
N TRP A 59 18.98 -16.18 -5.46
CA TRP A 59 20.15 -15.31 -5.29
C TRP A 59 21.12 -15.44 -6.46
N ALA A 60 21.48 -16.67 -6.84
CA ALA A 60 22.43 -16.93 -7.93
C ALA A 60 21.97 -16.39 -9.30
N GLN A 61 20.66 -16.31 -9.55
CA GLN A 61 20.13 -15.82 -10.82
C GLN A 61 20.14 -14.30 -10.95
N ALA A 62 20.02 -13.58 -9.82
CA ALA A 62 19.77 -12.14 -9.82
C ALA A 62 20.69 -11.37 -8.86
N GLN A 63 21.80 -11.97 -8.43
CA GLN A 63 22.71 -11.42 -7.42
C GLN A 63 23.08 -9.97 -7.72
N ASP A 64 23.59 -9.67 -8.92
CA ASP A 64 24.04 -8.32 -9.27
C ASP A 64 22.91 -7.28 -9.15
N ALA A 65 21.70 -7.63 -9.59
CA ALA A 65 20.54 -6.74 -9.52
C ALA A 65 20.08 -6.52 -8.07
N LEU A 66 20.00 -7.60 -7.28
CA LEU A 66 19.63 -7.55 -5.86
C LEU A 66 20.66 -6.73 -5.08
N GLN A 67 21.95 -6.98 -5.31
CA GLN A 67 23.03 -6.26 -4.64
C GLN A 67 23.03 -4.78 -5.02
N SER A 68 22.86 -4.46 -6.30
CA SER A 68 22.81 -3.07 -6.77
C SER A 68 21.67 -2.28 -6.13
N ILE A 69 20.46 -2.85 -6.07
CA ILE A 69 19.30 -2.17 -5.45
C ILE A 69 19.51 -1.99 -3.95
N ARG A 70 19.94 -3.06 -3.25
CA ARG A 70 20.16 -3.04 -1.80
C ARG A 70 21.29 -2.11 -1.40
N THR A 71 22.35 -2.03 -2.19
CA THR A 71 23.46 -1.09 -1.96
C THR A 71 22.97 0.35 -2.05
N GLN A 72 22.25 0.71 -3.11
CA GLN A 72 21.73 2.07 -3.29
C GLN A 72 20.76 2.48 -2.17
N VAL A 73 19.87 1.57 -1.74
CA VAL A 73 18.82 1.89 -0.78
C VAL A 73 19.28 1.75 0.68
N PHE A 74 19.93 0.66 1.04
CA PHE A 74 20.29 0.40 2.44
C PHE A 74 21.64 1.01 2.81
N ILE A 75 22.66 0.87 1.94
CA ILE A 75 24.01 1.35 2.25
C ILE A 75 24.15 2.84 1.92
N GLU A 76 23.92 3.23 0.67
CA GLU A 76 24.18 4.60 0.21
C GLU A 76 23.16 5.61 0.75
N GLU A 77 21.88 5.27 0.72
CA GLU A 77 20.81 6.16 1.17
C GLU A 77 20.56 6.10 2.68
N GLN A 78 20.45 4.90 3.26
CA GLN A 78 20.13 4.74 4.68
C GLN A 78 21.37 4.69 5.59
N GLY A 79 22.57 4.55 5.02
CA GLY A 79 23.82 4.55 5.79
C GLY A 79 24.07 3.27 6.58
N ILE A 80 23.44 2.16 6.23
CA ILE A 80 23.69 0.85 6.84
C ILE A 80 25.11 0.40 6.49
N ASP A 81 25.87 -0.11 7.48
CA ASP A 81 27.20 -0.64 7.23
C ASP A 81 27.11 -1.81 6.22
N PRO A 82 27.93 -1.82 5.15
CA PRO A 82 27.98 -2.94 4.22
C PRO A 82 28.13 -4.31 4.89
N ALA A 83 28.81 -4.40 6.04
CA ALA A 83 28.98 -5.64 6.79
C ALA A 83 27.68 -6.18 7.42
N ASP A 84 26.71 -5.31 7.69
CA ASP A 84 25.42 -5.67 8.30
C ASP A 84 24.35 -6.02 7.25
N GLU A 85 24.54 -5.58 6.01
CA GLU A 85 23.55 -5.77 4.94
C GLU A 85 23.54 -7.20 4.37
N TRP A 86 24.73 -7.78 4.17
CA TRP A 86 24.90 -9.08 3.51
C TRP A 86 24.99 -10.21 4.53
N ASP A 87 24.16 -11.24 4.38
CA ASP A 87 24.16 -12.38 5.29
C ASP A 87 24.12 -13.73 4.55
N PRO A 88 24.56 -14.84 5.19
CA PRO A 88 24.56 -16.15 4.56
C PRO A 88 23.18 -16.65 4.13
N ALA A 89 22.10 -16.19 4.78
CA ALA A 89 20.74 -16.61 4.48
C ALA A 89 20.26 -16.08 3.12
N ASP A 90 20.94 -15.08 2.55
CA ASP A 90 20.68 -14.63 1.18
C ASP A 90 20.74 -15.79 0.17
N ARG A 91 21.60 -16.78 0.38
CA ARG A 91 21.77 -17.89 -0.58
C ARG A 91 20.54 -18.79 -0.68
N ASP A 92 19.88 -19.03 0.44
CA ASP A 92 18.79 -20.01 0.56
C ASP A 92 17.40 -19.34 0.61
N ALA A 93 17.35 -18.02 0.71
CA ALA A 93 16.11 -17.26 0.73
C ALA A 93 15.40 -17.24 -0.62
N ILE A 94 14.08 -17.06 -0.58
CA ILE A 94 13.31 -16.70 -1.77
C ILE A 94 13.48 -15.19 -2.00
N HIS A 95 13.84 -14.79 -3.21
CA HIS A 95 13.95 -13.37 -3.58
C HIS A 95 12.89 -13.00 -4.59
N LEU A 96 12.39 -11.78 -4.48
CA LEU A 96 11.53 -11.15 -5.46
C LEU A 96 12.29 -10.00 -6.13
N LEU A 97 12.19 -9.92 -7.44
CA LEU A 97 12.72 -8.81 -8.22
C LEU A 97 11.58 -8.11 -8.97
N ALA A 98 11.47 -6.81 -8.75
CA ALA A 98 10.61 -5.93 -9.51
C ALA A 98 11.38 -5.30 -10.66
N GLU A 99 10.83 -5.44 -11.87
CA GLU A 99 11.33 -4.77 -13.06
C GLU A 99 10.29 -3.80 -13.60
N ARG A 100 10.77 -2.66 -14.07
CA ARG A 100 9.99 -1.67 -14.79
C ARG A 100 10.64 -1.45 -16.14
N ASP A 101 9.91 -1.78 -17.20
CA ASP A 101 10.37 -1.63 -18.59
C ASP A 101 11.70 -2.34 -18.87
N GLY A 102 11.90 -3.49 -18.23
CA GLY A 102 13.10 -4.33 -18.35
C GLY A 102 14.27 -3.94 -17.43
N THR A 103 14.13 -2.88 -16.64
CA THR A 103 15.14 -2.47 -15.65
C THR A 103 14.74 -2.93 -14.24
N ALA A 104 15.67 -3.54 -13.52
CA ALA A 104 15.51 -3.89 -12.11
C ALA A 104 15.41 -2.63 -11.24
N VAL A 105 14.35 -2.51 -10.46
CA VAL A 105 14.03 -1.28 -9.71
C VAL A 105 13.58 -1.49 -8.27
N GLY A 106 13.35 -2.74 -7.87
CA GLY A 106 13.05 -3.06 -6.48
C GLY A 106 13.22 -4.55 -6.20
N CYS A 107 13.35 -4.89 -4.92
CA CYS A 107 13.49 -6.26 -4.46
C CYS A 107 12.82 -6.50 -3.12
N ALA A 108 12.64 -7.78 -2.79
CA ALA A 108 12.26 -8.25 -1.47
C ALA A 108 12.89 -9.62 -1.22
N ARG A 109 13.02 -10.00 0.05
CA ARG A 109 13.48 -11.30 0.51
C ARG A 109 12.43 -11.95 1.41
N ILE A 110 12.28 -13.26 1.30
CA ILE A 110 11.45 -14.08 2.19
C ILE A 110 12.33 -15.17 2.80
N LEU A 111 12.43 -15.16 4.13
CA LEU A 111 13.10 -16.19 4.93
C LEU A 111 12.08 -17.15 5.50
N ASP A 112 12.42 -18.45 5.51
CA ASP A 112 11.63 -19.55 6.09
C ASP A 112 10.16 -19.58 5.62
N ARG A 113 9.90 -19.04 4.42
CA ARG A 113 8.54 -18.84 3.87
C ARG A 113 7.61 -18.12 4.85
N GLN A 114 8.14 -17.20 5.66
CA GLN A 114 7.37 -16.48 6.66
C GLN A 114 7.80 -15.03 6.83
N LYS A 115 9.11 -14.76 6.98
CA LYS A 115 9.61 -13.43 7.30
C LYS A 115 9.99 -12.65 6.05
N ILE A 116 9.30 -11.56 5.80
CA ILE A 116 9.60 -10.60 4.71
C ILE A 116 10.69 -9.63 5.20
N GLY A 117 11.69 -9.39 4.37
CA GLY A 117 12.77 -8.45 4.65
C GLY A 117 13.41 -7.92 3.37
N ARG A 118 14.43 -7.07 3.53
CA ARG A 118 15.19 -6.46 2.41
C ARG A 118 14.29 -5.87 1.32
N MET A 119 13.15 -5.32 1.73
CA MET A 119 12.20 -4.63 0.86
C MET A 119 12.80 -3.29 0.45
N ALA A 120 13.14 -3.15 -0.84
CA ALA A 120 13.79 -1.96 -1.37
C ALA A 120 13.19 -1.57 -2.72
N VAL A 121 13.01 -0.27 -2.96
CA VAL A 121 12.64 0.30 -4.26
C VAL A 121 13.51 1.52 -4.49
N LEU A 122 14.12 1.60 -5.67
CA LEU A 122 14.99 2.71 -6.04
C LEU A 122 14.25 4.06 -5.92
N PRO A 123 14.88 5.11 -5.35
CA PRO A 123 14.25 6.41 -5.11
C PRO A 123 13.54 7.00 -6.34
N SER A 124 14.15 6.88 -7.51
CA SER A 124 13.68 7.43 -8.79
C SER A 124 12.32 6.91 -9.24
N VAL A 125 11.86 5.77 -8.70
CA VAL A 125 10.59 5.14 -9.07
C VAL A 125 9.69 4.79 -7.88
N ARG A 126 9.95 5.39 -6.70
CA ARG A 126 9.04 5.31 -5.55
C ARG A 126 7.71 5.99 -5.85
N HIS A 127 6.71 5.67 -5.02
CA HIS A 127 5.32 6.14 -5.21
C HIS A 127 4.66 5.71 -6.52
N LYS A 128 5.23 4.69 -7.19
CA LYS A 128 4.66 4.06 -8.39
C LYS A 128 4.07 2.66 -8.11
N ASN A 129 3.67 2.41 -6.87
CA ASN A 129 3.07 1.16 -6.39
C ASN A 129 3.96 -0.10 -6.52
N ILE A 130 5.27 0.06 -6.76
CA ILE A 130 6.22 -1.05 -6.93
C ILE A 130 6.36 -1.84 -5.62
N GLY A 131 6.52 -1.14 -4.49
CA GLY A 131 6.63 -1.77 -3.16
C GLY A 131 5.39 -2.62 -2.83
N SER A 132 4.20 -2.11 -3.10
CA SER A 132 2.95 -2.87 -2.90
C SER A 132 2.84 -4.10 -3.80
N LYS A 133 3.42 -4.08 -5.01
CA LYS A 133 3.45 -5.26 -5.89
C LYS A 133 4.40 -6.32 -5.34
N LEU A 134 5.58 -5.91 -4.87
CA LEU A 134 6.54 -6.79 -4.19
C LEU A 134 5.92 -7.41 -2.94
N LEU A 135 5.33 -6.59 -2.07
CA LEU A 135 4.75 -7.04 -0.81
C LEU A 135 3.60 -8.03 -1.04
N ARG A 136 2.67 -7.74 -1.97
CA ARG A 136 1.58 -8.67 -2.29
C ARG A 136 2.07 -10.00 -2.86
N ALA A 137 3.10 -9.98 -3.71
CA ALA A 137 3.71 -11.21 -4.20
C ALA A 137 4.35 -12.01 -3.04
N ALA A 138 5.00 -11.34 -2.08
CA ALA A 138 5.57 -12.00 -0.91
C ALA A 138 4.50 -12.61 0.00
N ILE A 139 3.42 -11.86 0.29
CA ILE A 139 2.27 -12.35 1.05
C ILE A 139 1.70 -13.62 0.42
N GLN A 140 1.49 -13.61 -0.90
CA GLN A 140 0.94 -14.76 -1.62
C GLN A 140 1.82 -16.01 -1.44
N ILE A 141 3.14 -15.88 -1.65
CA ILE A 141 4.08 -17.00 -1.50
C ILE A 141 4.03 -17.60 -0.09
N ILE A 142 3.98 -16.75 0.92
CA ILE A 142 3.94 -17.16 2.33
C ILE A 142 2.61 -17.86 2.67
N GLN A 143 1.49 -17.33 2.16
CA GLN A 143 0.17 -17.90 2.39
C GLN A 143 -0.04 -19.22 1.65
N ASP A 144 0.48 -19.35 0.44
CA ASP A 144 0.47 -20.61 -0.31
C ASP A 144 1.26 -21.70 0.43
N ALA A 145 2.23 -21.31 1.27
CA ALA A 145 2.96 -22.20 2.17
C ALA A 145 2.22 -22.48 3.50
N GLY A 146 1.02 -21.93 3.70
CA GLY A 146 0.23 -22.07 4.93
C GLY A 146 0.78 -21.30 6.13
N GLN A 147 1.63 -20.30 5.89
CA GLN A 147 2.28 -19.48 6.92
C GLN A 147 1.62 -18.11 7.03
N THR A 148 1.85 -17.43 8.17
CA THR A 148 1.42 -16.04 8.37
C THR A 148 2.60 -15.09 8.14
N PRO A 149 2.51 -14.14 7.19
CA PRO A 149 3.59 -13.19 6.95
C PRO A 149 3.95 -12.34 8.16
N THR A 150 5.24 -12.22 8.43
CA THR A 150 5.81 -11.34 9.46
C THR A 150 6.94 -10.49 8.87
N LEU A 151 7.23 -9.35 9.49
CA LEU A 151 8.36 -8.50 9.10
C LEU A 151 8.81 -7.62 10.26
N GLY A 152 10.06 -7.14 10.19
CA GLY A 152 10.51 -5.99 10.97
C GLY A 152 10.33 -4.73 10.12
N ALA A 153 9.37 -3.89 10.46
CA ALA A 153 9.14 -2.62 9.79
C ALA A 153 10.02 -1.54 10.44
N GLN A 154 10.75 -0.76 9.64
CA GLN A 154 11.22 0.55 10.09
C GLN A 154 10.01 1.35 10.59
N ILE A 155 10.13 2.08 11.70
CA ILE A 155 9.00 2.85 12.27
C ILE A 155 8.36 3.77 11.22
N THR A 156 9.19 4.40 10.38
CA THR A 156 8.76 5.27 9.28
C THR A 156 8.00 4.55 8.16
N ALA A 157 8.15 3.23 8.04
CA ALA A 157 7.49 2.39 7.04
C ALA A 157 6.27 1.61 7.58
N MET A 158 5.97 1.70 8.89
CA MET A 158 4.84 0.97 9.49
C MET A 158 3.51 1.30 8.81
N GLY A 159 3.27 2.56 8.45
CA GLY A 159 2.05 2.98 7.75
C GLY A 159 1.89 2.31 6.37
N PHE A 160 3.00 2.08 5.66
CA PHE A 160 2.98 1.32 4.41
C PHE A 160 2.54 -0.12 4.64
N TYR A 161 3.06 -0.81 5.65
CA TYR A 161 2.67 -2.19 5.93
C TYR A 161 1.26 -2.29 6.52
N ALA A 162 0.83 -1.34 7.35
CA ALA A 162 -0.53 -1.25 7.86
C ALA A 162 -1.56 -1.16 6.73
N ASN A 163 -1.21 -0.45 5.66
CA ASN A 163 -2.05 -0.37 4.46
C ASN A 163 -2.25 -1.74 3.79
N HIS A 164 -1.31 -2.67 3.94
CA HIS A 164 -1.40 -4.05 3.44
C HIS A 164 -1.91 -5.05 4.49
N GLY A 165 -2.47 -4.55 5.60
CA GLY A 165 -3.14 -5.36 6.61
C GLY A 165 -2.25 -5.86 7.76
N PHE A 166 -1.00 -5.40 7.84
CA PHE A 166 -0.11 -5.71 8.95
C PHE A 166 -0.46 -4.87 10.19
N LEU A 167 -0.29 -5.43 11.38
CA LEU A 167 -0.39 -4.69 12.64
C LEU A 167 0.90 -4.86 13.46
N PRO A 168 1.30 -3.84 14.24
CA PRO A 168 2.48 -3.93 15.09
C PRO A 168 2.31 -4.97 16.21
N GLU A 169 3.43 -5.59 16.59
CA GLU A 169 3.52 -6.58 17.65
C GLU A 169 4.81 -6.38 18.45
N GLY A 170 4.72 -6.51 19.78
CA GLY A 170 5.89 -6.42 20.66
C GLY A 170 6.53 -5.02 20.70
N PRO A 171 7.68 -4.87 21.37
CA PRO A 171 8.35 -3.58 21.52
C PRO A 171 9.14 -3.16 20.26
N VAL A 172 9.51 -1.88 20.19
CA VAL A 172 10.52 -1.37 19.24
C VAL A 172 11.88 -1.99 19.55
N PHE A 173 12.63 -2.32 18.50
CA PHE A 173 14.00 -2.83 18.57
C PHE A 173 14.91 -2.12 17.58
N ASP A 174 16.21 -2.15 17.84
CA ASP A 174 17.22 -1.63 16.92
C ASP A 174 17.62 -2.69 15.89
N ASP A 175 17.65 -2.31 14.61
CA ASP A 175 18.21 -3.13 13.53
C ASP A 175 19.08 -2.20 12.67
N ALA A 176 20.40 -2.43 12.73
CA ALA A 176 21.44 -1.61 12.10
C ALA A 176 21.34 -0.10 12.44
N GLY A 177 21.04 0.26 13.70
CA GLY A 177 20.92 1.65 14.13
C GLY A 177 19.62 2.34 13.72
N ILE A 178 18.69 1.60 13.11
CA ILE A 178 17.38 2.11 12.68
C ILE A 178 16.31 1.48 13.59
N PRO A 179 15.38 2.28 14.15
CA PRO A 179 14.30 1.74 14.97
C PRO A 179 13.32 0.95 14.10
N HIS A 180 13.07 -0.28 14.53
CA HIS A 180 12.18 -1.23 13.88
C HIS A 180 11.15 -1.79 14.86
N ARG A 181 10.08 -2.34 14.29
CA ARG A 181 9.07 -3.05 15.06
C ARG A 181 8.53 -4.24 14.29
N THR A 182 8.27 -5.33 15.01
CA THR A 182 7.65 -6.50 14.39
C THR A 182 6.24 -6.14 13.96
N MET A 183 5.86 -6.53 12.75
CA MET A 183 4.48 -6.47 12.29
C MET A 183 4.09 -7.82 11.70
N THR A 184 2.86 -8.25 12.02
CA THR A 184 2.30 -9.52 11.57
C THR A 184 1.06 -9.23 10.73
N LEU A 185 0.90 -9.94 9.62
CA LEU A 185 -0.31 -9.83 8.80
C LEU A 185 -1.51 -10.38 9.60
N THR A 186 -2.56 -9.58 9.75
CA THR A 186 -3.75 -9.97 10.49
C THR A 186 -5.01 -9.87 9.63
N GLY A 187 -6.05 -10.61 10.01
CA GLY A 187 -7.38 -10.51 9.39
C GLY A 187 -7.45 -11.05 7.95
N ASP A 188 -8.48 -10.62 7.22
CA ASP A 188 -8.72 -11.03 5.83
C ASP A 188 -7.70 -10.40 4.88
N THR A 189 -7.05 -11.26 4.10
CA THR A 189 -5.87 -10.99 3.28
C THR A 189 -6.23 -10.57 1.86
N SER A 190 -7.51 -10.73 1.50
CA SER A 190 -8.06 -10.16 0.28
C SER A 190 -8.06 -8.63 0.37
N LYS A 191 -8.18 -8.06 1.57
CA LYS A 191 -8.42 -6.64 1.82
C LYS A 191 -7.11 -5.82 1.80
N THR A 192 -7.10 -4.68 1.12
CA THR A 192 -5.98 -3.71 1.16
C THR A 192 -6.52 -2.29 1.30
N LEU A 193 -5.86 -1.51 2.15
CA LEU A 193 -6.05 -0.07 2.26
C LEU A 193 -5.16 0.64 1.25
N MET A 194 -5.74 1.49 0.40
CA MET A 194 -4.95 2.32 -0.49
C MET A 194 -5.32 3.80 -0.29
N PRO A 195 -4.33 4.68 -0.10
CA PRO A 195 -4.59 6.12 -0.14
C PRO A 195 -5.12 6.51 -1.53
N LEU A 196 -6.07 7.46 -1.57
CA LEU A 196 -6.55 8.11 -2.79
C LEU A 196 -5.46 9.03 -3.35
N ASP A 197 -4.41 8.46 -3.93
CA ASP A 197 -3.54 9.20 -4.83
C ASP A 197 -3.82 8.81 -6.30
N ALA A 198 -3.51 9.74 -7.20
CA ALA A 198 -3.84 9.60 -8.62
C ALA A 198 -3.14 8.41 -9.30
N GLU A 199 -2.14 7.79 -8.69
CA GLU A 199 -1.54 6.55 -9.16
C GLU A 199 -2.16 5.31 -8.52
N SER A 200 -2.46 5.35 -7.22
CA SER A 200 -3.13 4.28 -6.46
C SER A 200 -4.51 3.93 -7.05
N LEU A 201 -5.26 4.92 -7.53
CA LEU A 201 -6.53 4.74 -8.26
C LEU A 201 -6.40 4.10 -9.67
N ARG A 202 -5.20 4.05 -10.25
CA ARG A 202 -4.99 3.57 -11.63
C ARG A 202 -4.73 2.06 -11.71
N PHE A 203 -4.80 1.35 -10.58
CA PHE A 203 -4.50 -0.07 -10.54
C PHE A 203 -5.77 -0.92 -10.45
N ASP A 204 -5.82 -1.96 -11.28
CA ASP A 204 -6.79 -3.05 -11.19
C ASP A 204 -6.46 -3.91 -9.96
N THR A 205 -6.80 -3.43 -8.76
CA THR A 205 -6.82 -4.26 -7.55
C THR A 205 -8.23 -4.80 -7.35
N PRO A 206 -8.46 -6.12 -7.39
CA PRO A 206 -9.79 -6.72 -7.29
C PRO A 206 -10.46 -6.56 -5.91
N THR A 207 -9.78 -5.99 -4.93
CA THR A 207 -10.20 -5.99 -3.51
C THR A 207 -9.85 -4.68 -2.79
N LEU A 208 -10.13 -3.55 -3.44
CA LEU A 208 -10.05 -2.24 -2.81
C LEU A 208 -11.28 -2.04 -1.91
N LEU A 209 -11.09 -2.01 -0.60
CA LEU A 209 -12.20 -1.76 0.34
C LEU A 209 -12.50 -0.28 0.52
N VAL A 210 -11.47 0.55 0.65
CA VAL A 210 -11.67 1.99 0.82
C VAL A 210 -10.52 2.73 0.17
N ALA A 211 -10.86 3.50 -0.87
CA ALA A 211 -10.01 4.58 -1.33
C ALA A 211 -10.27 5.74 -0.35
N ILE A 212 -9.25 6.21 0.37
CA ILE A 212 -9.42 7.21 1.43
C ILE A 212 -8.64 8.49 1.09
N GLU A 213 -9.33 9.64 1.12
CA GLU A 213 -8.73 10.97 1.10
C GLU A 213 -8.64 11.47 2.54
N PRO A 214 -7.48 11.34 3.22
CA PRO A 214 -7.33 11.89 4.55
C PRO A 214 -7.21 13.42 4.50
N HIS A 215 -7.92 14.10 5.38
CA HIS A 215 -7.75 15.54 5.63
C HIS A 215 -7.01 15.73 6.94
N ARG A 216 -5.89 16.46 6.90
CA ARG A 216 -5.08 16.73 8.09
C ARG A 216 -5.28 18.16 8.56
N ASN A 217 -5.55 18.33 9.84
CA ASN A 217 -5.62 19.64 10.48
C ASN A 217 -5.12 19.54 11.93
N GLU A 218 -4.13 20.34 12.31
CA GLU A 218 -3.70 20.51 13.72
C GLU A 218 -3.62 19.22 14.56
N GLY A 219 -2.83 18.23 14.11
CA GLY A 219 -2.66 16.96 14.83
C GLY A 219 -3.78 15.94 14.59
N ASP A 220 -4.94 16.35 14.07
CA ASP A 220 -6.03 15.45 13.70
C ASP A 220 -5.86 14.95 12.25
N MET A 221 -6.14 13.67 12.04
CA MET A 221 -6.40 13.09 10.73
C MET A 221 -7.88 12.72 10.62
N ARG A 222 -8.58 13.29 9.63
CA ARG A 222 -10.00 13.05 9.38
C ARG A 222 -10.21 12.20 8.14
N ILE A 223 -11.07 11.19 8.25
CA ILE A 223 -11.38 10.23 7.19
C ILE A 223 -12.90 10.05 7.12
N ASN A 224 -13.48 10.30 5.94
CA ASN A 224 -14.91 10.10 5.71
C ASN A 224 -15.19 8.69 5.19
N LEU A 225 -16.03 7.95 5.92
CA LEU A 225 -16.40 6.56 5.64
C LEU A 225 -17.90 6.52 5.38
N LEU A 226 -18.28 6.54 4.10
CA LEU A 226 -19.67 6.69 3.68
C LEU A 226 -20.56 5.52 4.11
N ARG A 227 -20.03 4.28 4.15
CA ARG A 227 -20.66 3.07 4.69
C ARG A 227 -19.63 2.00 4.98
N LEU A 228 -19.71 1.38 6.15
CA LEU A 228 -18.98 0.16 6.51
C LEU A 228 -19.92 -0.78 7.27
N SER A 229 -19.82 -2.08 6.98
CA SER A 229 -20.34 -3.12 7.87
C SER A 229 -19.49 -3.24 9.13
N ASP A 230 -20.02 -3.85 10.20
CA ASP A 230 -19.28 -4.08 11.45
C ASP A 230 -17.97 -4.86 11.22
N ASP A 231 -18.01 -5.86 10.33
CA ASP A 231 -16.83 -6.68 9.97
C ASP A 231 -15.76 -5.85 9.25
N GLU A 232 -16.19 -4.94 8.35
CA GLU A 232 -15.27 -4.03 7.67
C GLU A 232 -14.70 -3.00 8.64
N ALA A 233 -15.51 -2.45 9.55
CA ALA A 233 -15.06 -1.51 10.56
C ALA A 233 -14.03 -2.15 11.52
N SER A 234 -14.29 -3.38 11.98
CA SER A 234 -13.38 -4.14 12.85
C SER A 234 -12.02 -4.40 12.20
N TRP A 235 -12.01 -4.73 10.91
CA TRP A 235 -10.77 -4.89 10.16
C TRP A 235 -10.09 -3.53 9.90
N LEU A 236 -10.84 -2.52 9.47
CA LEU A 236 -10.31 -1.27 8.96
C LEU A 236 -9.72 -0.36 10.05
N THR A 237 -10.44 -0.20 11.16
CA THR A 237 -10.14 0.78 12.21
C THR A 237 -8.71 0.68 12.76
N PRO A 238 -8.21 -0.48 13.23
CA PRO A 238 -6.86 -0.56 13.79
C PRO A 238 -5.77 -0.21 12.76
N ARG A 239 -6.00 -0.48 11.48
CA ARG A 239 -5.08 -0.16 10.38
C ARG A 239 -5.08 1.33 10.07
N LEU A 240 -6.25 1.98 10.13
CA LEU A 240 -6.35 3.43 10.03
C LEU A 240 -5.68 4.14 11.21
N CYS A 241 -5.81 3.62 12.43
CA CYS A 241 -5.10 4.18 13.59
C CYS A 241 -3.58 4.11 13.39
N CYS A 242 -3.06 2.97 12.95
CA CYS A 242 -1.63 2.81 12.62
C CYS A 242 -1.18 3.74 11.49
N TYR A 243 -1.97 3.83 10.42
CA TYR A 243 -1.71 4.77 9.33
C TYR A 243 -1.67 6.22 9.83
N ALA A 244 -2.66 6.65 10.60
CA ALA A 244 -2.74 8.02 11.11
C ALA A 244 -1.57 8.36 12.03
N ALA A 245 -1.24 7.47 12.98
CA ALA A 245 -0.12 7.66 13.91
C ALA A 245 1.21 7.78 13.18
N THR A 246 1.46 6.92 12.19
CA THR A 246 2.71 6.95 11.38
C THR A 246 2.82 8.17 10.47
N HIS A 247 1.72 8.90 10.25
CA HIS A 247 1.70 10.18 9.55
C HIS A 247 1.64 11.39 10.52
N GLY A 248 1.92 11.14 11.81
CA GLY A 248 2.03 12.16 12.85
C GLY A 248 0.70 12.77 13.28
N ALA A 249 -0.38 12.00 13.22
CA ALA A 249 -1.64 12.40 13.84
C ALA A 249 -1.69 11.97 15.31
N ASP A 250 -2.20 12.84 16.17
CA ASP A 250 -2.47 12.59 17.59
C ASP A 250 -3.88 12.02 17.79
N THR A 251 -4.79 12.29 16.86
CA THR A 251 -6.15 11.74 16.86
C THR A 251 -6.59 11.39 15.44
N LEU A 252 -7.15 10.19 15.28
CA LEU A 252 -7.90 9.81 14.09
C LEU A 252 -9.38 10.11 14.31
N ILE A 253 -10.00 10.79 13.35
CA ILE A 253 -11.44 11.07 13.34
C ILE A 253 -12.06 10.38 12.15
N LEU A 254 -12.97 9.45 12.42
CA LEU A 254 -13.78 8.80 11.41
C LEU A 254 -15.14 9.50 11.33
N GLU A 255 -15.41 10.11 10.19
CA GLU A 255 -16.73 10.67 9.88
C GLU A 255 -17.57 9.57 9.24
N ILE A 256 -18.56 9.04 9.98
CA ILE A 256 -19.51 8.03 9.52
C ILE A 256 -20.92 8.65 9.43
N PRO A 257 -21.88 8.03 8.72
CA PRO A 257 -23.25 8.57 8.61
C PRO A 257 -23.93 8.86 9.96
N GLU A 258 -23.59 8.08 10.99
CA GLU A 258 -24.12 8.19 12.35
C GLU A 258 -23.48 9.31 13.18
N GLY A 259 -22.37 9.90 12.71
CA GLY A 259 -21.65 10.97 13.39
C GLY A 259 -20.12 10.82 13.31
N GLU A 260 -19.42 11.51 14.20
CA GLU A 260 -17.96 11.44 14.29
C GLU A 260 -17.53 10.47 15.41
N VAL A 261 -16.56 9.61 15.10
CA VAL A 261 -15.88 8.76 16.08
C VAL A 261 -14.42 9.20 16.17
N ARG A 262 -13.92 9.43 17.39
CA ARG A 262 -12.57 9.91 17.64
C ARG A 262 -11.73 8.84 18.32
N PHE A 263 -10.53 8.61 17.80
CA PHE A 263 -9.55 7.66 18.32
C PHE A 263 -8.28 8.42 18.70
N PRO A 264 -7.99 8.61 19.99
CA PRO A 264 -6.68 9.12 20.40
C PRO A 264 -5.60 8.12 20.00
N LEU A 265 -4.47 8.62 19.52
CA LEU A 265 -3.39 7.80 18.97
C LEU A 265 -2.14 7.92 19.84
N GLU A 266 -1.43 6.80 19.95
CA GLU A 266 -0.10 6.77 20.50
C GLU A 266 0.94 6.99 19.39
N PRO A 267 2.09 7.60 19.68
CA PRO A 267 3.20 7.68 18.73
C PRO A 267 3.59 6.29 18.23
N PRO A 268 4.05 6.13 16.98
CA PRO A 268 4.43 4.83 16.42
C PRO A 268 5.41 4.01 17.28
N GLU A 269 6.27 4.69 18.04
CA GLU A 269 7.23 4.09 18.96
C GLU A 269 6.58 3.44 20.20
N GLN A 270 5.33 3.79 20.50
CA GLN A 270 4.58 3.38 21.69
C GLN A 270 3.35 2.50 21.40
N MET A 271 2.92 2.42 20.12
CA MET A 271 1.72 1.70 19.63
C MET A 271 1.61 0.22 20.02
#